data_AF-A0A7Y7C6W4-F1
#
_entry.id   AF-A0A7Y7C6W4-F1
#
_cell.length_a   1.000
_cell.length_b   1.000
_cell.length_c   1.000
_cell.angle_alpha   90.00
_cell.angle_beta   90.00
_cell.angle_gamma   90.00
#
_symmetry.space_group_name_H-M   'P 1'
#
loop_
_entity.id
_entity.type
_entity.pdbx_description
1 polymer ?
#
loop_
_entity_poly.entity_id
_entity_poly.type
_entity_poly.pdbx_seq_one_letter_code
_entity_poly.pdbx_strand_id
1 'polypeptide(L)'
;MIRMSNGSPPARRRPPSGAPSGGTGSRPAVRRTSARPAPAPVSAAARLICIAGPKDGEEFALSEEEYVIGRATDNAICIPDTSVSRKHVMVRKSGAGWAVSDLGSGNGTLVNGDVVSDETPLANGDVITLGDTELRFEDVANSTLMVGAPAPGPRPRPAASGSRGAVPPRPGPRVEGGRVRSSRATAASAPTPEELKKKKLIKLGAVGAVLVLFAGLGVVRMNVQKQQAVAAEEARQGKNHRERLGSLFQDAKNLVREGKWVEAKAKLEELQTEAPEYPGVADYLGHAAREIPVQEKLTAAKEALSKKELGKAGTLLAGAGESQFLYEQVNETKRALSESADMRTREARKLLDENQLDMAKAITDDILVAFPEHRDAKLINEQAAQAIIVRDTPKPVIQGPAPKPWEPAVDRFRDGDMSGAVAILNACMARNAQCKKLLGQMTEFGNLYKRLEDLDARGLSKLMSLDKGITGGRPSKMARNAGTRAATIFYKGATAAKAAGQWSRAMDYSRKALQADPGHAGATNIISELRAKAKDVYLHAYSLKDGSPDEALPKFKDVVAMTPPDDEYHEKAKTWVEKLSR
;
A
#
# COMPACT_ATOMS: atom_id res chain seq x y z
N MET A 1 -49.56 36.56 9.81
CA MET A 1 -48.33 37.27 10.20
C MET A 1 -48.29 37.37 11.72
N ILE A 2 -47.48 36.55 12.39
CA ILE A 2 -47.20 36.69 13.84
C ILE A 2 -45.71 36.37 14.04
N ARG A 3 -44.99 37.31 14.65
CA ARG A 3 -43.55 37.34 14.92
C ARG A 3 -43.17 36.36 16.04
N MET A 4 -42.03 35.69 15.87
CA MET A 4 -41.30 34.97 16.91
C MET A 4 -40.27 35.90 17.55
N SER A 5 -40.11 35.86 18.88
CA SER A 5 -38.99 36.48 19.60
C SER A 5 -38.31 35.47 20.52
N ASN A 6 -37.00 35.37 20.37
CA ASN A 6 -36.04 34.55 21.12
C ASN A 6 -35.96 34.92 22.62
N GLY A 7 -35.78 33.90 23.47
CA GLY A 7 -35.25 34.03 24.82
C GLY A 7 -34.24 32.91 25.10
N SER A 8 -33.01 33.27 25.47
CA SER A 8 -31.93 32.36 25.87
C SER A 8 -32.07 31.94 27.35
N PRO A 9 -31.62 30.73 27.75
CA PRO A 9 -31.45 30.39 29.17
C PRO A 9 -29.98 30.29 29.62
N PRO A 10 -29.73 30.32 30.95
CA PRO A 10 -28.50 30.84 31.55
C PRO A 10 -27.49 29.78 32.03
N ALA A 11 -26.27 30.27 32.30
CA ALA A 11 -25.12 29.56 32.86
C ALA A 11 -25.38 28.93 34.24
N ARG A 12 -24.86 27.71 34.44
CA ARG A 12 -24.80 27.04 35.75
C ARG A 12 -23.36 26.82 36.23
N ARG A 13 -23.23 26.96 37.53
CA ARG A 13 -22.04 27.07 38.37
C ARG A 13 -21.34 25.72 38.60
N ARG A 14 -20.05 25.84 38.87
CA ARG A 14 -19.08 24.84 39.36
C ARG A 14 -19.41 24.37 40.80
N PRO A 15 -19.03 23.13 41.18
CA PRO A 15 -18.67 22.82 42.57
C PRO A 15 -17.21 22.31 42.72
N PRO A 16 -16.66 22.26 43.96
CA PRO A 16 -15.22 22.25 44.24
C PRO A 16 -14.63 20.89 44.67
N SER A 17 -13.32 20.95 44.93
CA SER A 17 -12.30 19.94 45.27
C SER A 17 -12.67 18.78 46.20
N GLY A 18 -12.08 17.61 45.90
CA GLY A 18 -11.78 16.54 46.85
C GLY A 18 -10.43 15.89 46.53
N ALA A 19 -9.64 15.62 47.58
CA ALA A 19 -8.42 14.82 47.62
C ALA A 19 -8.41 14.07 48.98
N PRO A 20 -7.49 13.13 49.29
CA PRO A 20 -6.76 12.14 48.48
C PRO A 20 -7.05 10.69 48.98
N SER A 21 -6.59 9.66 48.26
CA SER A 21 -6.48 8.30 48.83
C SER A 21 -5.30 7.55 48.20
N GLY A 22 -4.41 7.06 49.05
CA GLY A 22 -3.22 6.29 48.69
C GLY A 22 -3.55 4.90 48.15
N GLY A 23 -2.72 4.46 47.20
CA GLY A 23 -2.75 3.12 46.64
C GLY A 23 -1.32 2.73 46.28
N THR A 24 -0.78 1.82 47.07
CA THR A 24 0.54 1.18 46.96
C THR A 24 0.73 0.45 45.63
N GLY A 25 1.86 0.67 44.97
CA GLY A 25 2.27 -0.07 43.77
C GLY A 25 3.76 0.10 43.47
N SER A 26 4.61 -0.64 44.17
CA SER A 26 6.03 -0.80 43.84
C SER A 26 6.20 -1.48 42.48
N ARG A 27 6.83 -0.78 41.53
CA ARG A 27 7.55 -1.39 40.39
C ARG A 27 8.89 -0.67 40.20
N PRO A 28 9.98 -1.40 39.90
CA PRO A 28 11.33 -0.86 39.95
C PRO A 28 11.63 0.08 38.78
N ALA A 29 12.35 1.17 39.07
CA ALA A 29 12.88 2.10 38.08
C ALA A 29 14.09 1.48 37.36
N VAL A 30 13.95 1.23 36.06
CA VAL A 30 15.08 0.89 35.18
C VAL A 30 15.89 2.16 34.95
N ARG A 31 17.04 2.20 35.63
CA ARG A 31 18.06 3.23 35.56
C ARG A 31 18.76 3.15 34.20
N ARG A 32 18.47 4.10 33.29
CA ARG A 32 19.27 4.31 32.07
C ARG A 32 20.61 4.91 32.47
N THR A 33 21.67 4.11 32.45
CA THR A 33 23.05 4.61 32.52
C THR A 33 23.49 5.07 31.13
N SER A 34 23.40 6.39 30.89
CA SER A 34 24.15 7.04 29.82
C SER A 34 25.49 7.52 30.38
N ALA A 35 26.55 6.73 30.18
CA ALA A 35 27.91 7.23 30.30
C ALA A 35 28.29 7.87 28.96
N ARG A 36 28.34 9.20 28.94
CA ARG A 36 28.86 10.03 27.85
C ARG A 36 30.37 10.25 28.13
N PRO A 37 31.28 9.94 27.21
CA PRO A 37 32.64 10.49 27.27
C PRO A 37 32.60 11.97 26.89
N ALA A 38 33.37 12.79 27.60
CA ALA A 38 33.59 14.20 27.26
C ALA A 38 34.37 14.34 25.93
N PRO A 39 34.13 15.39 25.12
CA PRO A 39 34.89 15.62 23.90
C PRO A 39 36.30 16.16 24.21
N ALA A 40 37.30 15.62 23.53
CA ALA A 40 38.62 16.23 23.41
C ALA A 40 38.55 17.46 22.46
N PRO A 41 39.40 18.48 22.63
CA PRO A 41 39.33 19.72 21.85
C PRO A 41 39.75 19.51 20.39
N VAL A 42 39.02 20.19 19.49
CA VAL A 42 39.13 20.16 18.03
C VAL A 42 40.34 20.93 17.49
N SER A 43 41.00 20.36 16.49
CA SER A 43 41.29 21.08 15.24
C SER A 43 40.92 20.17 14.08
N ALA A 44 39.62 20.16 13.74
CA ALA A 44 39.13 19.45 12.57
C ALA A 44 39.51 20.28 11.33
N ALA A 45 40.62 19.90 10.69
CA ALA A 45 41.08 20.54 9.45
C ALA A 45 40.23 20.02 8.27
N ALA A 46 39.86 20.91 7.35
CA ALA A 46 39.31 20.50 6.06
C ALA A 46 40.39 19.72 5.28
N ARG A 47 39.99 18.86 4.35
CA ARG A 47 40.92 18.07 3.53
C ARG A 47 40.43 17.94 2.09
N LEU A 48 41.37 17.69 1.19
CA LEU A 48 41.12 17.25 -0.17
C LEU A 48 41.55 15.80 -0.31
N ILE A 49 40.69 14.96 -0.84
CA ILE A 49 40.98 13.55 -1.10
C ILE A 49 41.02 13.34 -2.60
N CYS A 50 42.12 12.84 -3.13
CA CYS A 50 42.19 12.48 -4.55
C CYS A 50 41.37 11.20 -4.77
N ILE A 51 40.32 11.27 -5.58
CA ILE A 51 39.40 10.16 -5.85
C ILE A 51 39.52 9.62 -7.29
N ALA A 52 40.27 10.31 -8.14
CA ALA A 52 40.70 9.84 -9.46
C ALA A 52 41.97 10.59 -9.88
N GLY A 53 42.88 9.93 -10.61
CA GLY A 53 44.12 10.52 -11.13
C GLY A 53 45.39 9.87 -10.57
N PRO A 54 46.59 10.41 -10.87
CA PRO A 54 47.88 9.78 -10.50
C PRO A 54 48.15 9.64 -8.99
N LYS A 55 47.37 10.35 -8.16
CA LYS A 55 47.48 10.37 -6.70
C LYS A 55 46.22 9.84 -6.01
N ASP A 56 45.44 9.01 -6.72
CA ASP A 56 44.22 8.40 -6.18
C ASP A 56 44.43 7.76 -4.80
N GLY A 57 43.54 8.08 -3.86
CA GLY A 57 43.59 7.69 -2.46
C GLY A 57 44.47 8.56 -1.54
N GLU A 58 45.22 9.53 -2.06
CA GLU A 58 46.01 10.45 -1.24
C GLU A 58 45.13 11.56 -0.62
N GLU A 59 45.36 11.85 0.66
CA GLU A 59 44.66 12.90 1.40
C GLU A 59 45.59 14.10 1.68
N PHE A 60 45.12 15.31 1.36
CA PHE A 60 45.81 16.57 1.62
C PHE A 60 45.05 17.37 2.68
N ALA A 61 45.63 17.50 3.86
CA ALA A 61 45.05 18.31 4.93
C ALA A 61 45.23 19.81 4.63
N LEU A 62 44.12 20.56 4.66
CA LEU A 62 44.09 22.00 4.47
C LEU A 62 44.18 22.70 5.84
N SER A 63 45.42 22.99 6.25
CA SER A 63 45.78 23.61 7.52
C SER A 63 46.11 25.10 7.42
N GLU A 64 46.45 25.59 6.23
CA GLU A 64 46.74 27.00 5.91
C GLU A 64 45.52 27.69 5.29
N GLU A 65 45.61 29.01 5.04
CA GLU A 65 44.49 29.78 4.48
C GLU A 65 44.37 29.69 2.95
N GLU A 66 45.43 29.27 2.25
CA GLU A 66 45.48 29.23 0.79
C GLU A 66 46.35 28.06 0.28
N TYR A 67 45.86 27.36 -0.74
CA TYR A 67 46.54 26.25 -1.39
C TYR A 67 46.47 26.41 -2.91
N VAL A 68 47.63 26.49 -3.55
CA VAL A 68 47.72 26.36 -5.01
C VAL A 68 47.92 24.89 -5.36
N ILE A 69 47.10 24.39 -6.28
CA ILE A 69 47.09 23.01 -6.75
C ILE A 69 47.42 22.99 -8.24
N GLY A 70 48.33 22.10 -8.64
CA GLY A 70 48.70 21.95 -10.05
C GLY A 70 49.85 20.96 -10.25
N ARG A 71 50.29 20.78 -11.49
CA ARG A 71 51.34 19.80 -11.82
C ARG A 71 52.76 20.23 -11.44
N ALA A 72 53.02 21.51 -11.28
CA ALA A 72 54.36 21.96 -10.92
C ALA A 72 54.70 21.58 -9.47
N THR A 73 55.95 21.18 -9.24
CA THR A 73 56.44 20.69 -7.93
C THR A 73 56.60 21.80 -6.90
N ASP A 74 56.48 23.07 -7.30
CA ASP A 74 56.50 24.25 -6.44
C ASP A 74 55.12 24.62 -5.87
N ASN A 75 54.06 23.89 -6.24
CA ASN A 75 52.72 24.06 -5.68
C ASN A 75 52.60 23.41 -4.29
N ALA A 76 51.71 23.96 -3.46
CA ALA A 76 51.39 23.38 -2.15
C ALA A 76 50.84 21.96 -2.26
N ILE A 77 50.04 21.68 -3.30
CA ILE A 77 49.59 20.33 -3.66
C ILE A 77 50.00 20.04 -5.10
N CYS A 78 51.02 19.18 -5.25
CA CYS A 78 51.55 18.77 -6.55
C CYS A 78 50.80 17.54 -7.08
N ILE A 79 50.10 17.68 -8.22
CA ILE A 79 49.40 16.60 -8.92
C ILE A 79 50.13 16.30 -10.24
N PRO A 80 50.95 15.23 -10.35
CA PRO A 80 51.81 14.96 -11.51
C PRO A 80 51.02 14.43 -12.73
N ASP A 81 49.98 15.14 -13.14
CA ASP A 81 49.09 14.78 -14.25
C ASP A 81 49.32 15.72 -15.45
N THR A 82 49.57 15.14 -16.63
CA THR A 82 49.79 15.90 -17.87
C THR A 82 48.59 16.76 -18.30
N SER A 83 47.38 16.38 -17.90
CA SER A 83 46.13 17.11 -18.15
C SER A 83 45.93 18.28 -17.17
N VAL A 84 46.76 18.38 -16.13
CA VAL A 84 46.72 19.45 -15.11
C VAL A 84 47.76 20.54 -15.45
N SER A 85 47.31 21.79 -15.40
CA SER A 85 48.16 22.97 -15.62
C SER A 85 49.22 23.11 -14.53
N ARG A 86 50.33 23.80 -14.83
CA ARG A 86 51.43 23.99 -13.87
C ARG A 86 50.95 24.60 -12.57
N LYS A 87 50.14 25.67 -12.62
CA LYS A 87 49.31 26.17 -11.52
C LYS A 87 47.88 26.13 -12.05
N HIS A 88 47.03 25.27 -11.52
CA HIS A 88 45.73 24.97 -12.12
C HIS A 88 44.63 25.71 -11.36
N VAL A 89 44.54 25.49 -10.06
CA VAL A 89 43.45 25.98 -9.23
C VAL A 89 43.98 26.42 -7.88
N MET A 90 43.32 27.41 -7.28
CA MET A 90 43.57 27.89 -5.94
C MET A 90 42.38 27.56 -5.04
N VAL A 91 42.64 26.94 -3.91
CA VAL A 91 41.66 26.68 -2.85
C VAL A 91 42.01 27.57 -1.67
N ARG A 92 41.09 28.46 -1.28
CA ARG A 92 41.34 29.43 -0.21
C ARG A 92 40.22 29.43 0.82
N LYS A 93 40.57 29.73 2.06
CA LYS A 93 39.63 29.90 3.16
C LYS A 93 39.09 31.33 3.12
N SER A 94 37.81 31.47 2.82
CA SER A 94 37.06 32.72 2.90
C SER A 94 36.29 32.79 4.23
N GLY A 95 35.87 33.99 4.65
CA GLY A 95 35.18 34.19 5.94
C GLY A 95 33.90 33.36 6.14
N ALA A 96 33.36 32.77 5.06
CA ALA A 96 32.16 31.91 5.06
C ALA A 96 32.45 30.40 4.85
N GLY A 97 33.71 29.99 4.64
CA GLY A 97 34.05 28.59 4.32
C GLY A 97 35.24 28.48 3.38
N TRP A 98 35.32 27.40 2.61
CA TRP A 98 36.35 27.23 1.58
C TRP A 98 35.79 27.64 0.22
N ALA A 99 36.65 28.16 -0.65
CA ALA A 99 36.31 28.51 -2.01
C ALA A 99 37.43 28.11 -2.97
N VAL A 100 37.07 27.90 -4.22
CA VAL A 100 37.96 27.47 -5.30
C VAL A 100 37.95 28.50 -6.42
N SER A 101 39.11 28.73 -7.04
CA SER A 101 39.27 29.68 -8.16
C SER A 101 40.23 29.10 -9.19
N ASP A 102 39.81 29.08 -10.46
CA ASP A 102 40.67 28.67 -11.56
C ASP A 102 41.77 29.72 -11.82
N LEU A 103 43.02 29.29 -12.03
CA LEU A 103 44.17 30.17 -12.26
C LEU A 103 44.50 30.34 -13.75
N GLY A 104 43.51 30.22 -14.63
CA GLY A 104 43.69 30.26 -16.08
C GLY A 104 44.20 28.92 -16.62
N SER A 105 43.62 27.82 -16.14
CA SER A 105 44.02 26.48 -16.53
C SER A 105 43.64 26.17 -18.00
N GLY A 106 44.42 25.32 -18.66
CA GLY A 106 44.19 24.98 -20.08
C GLY A 106 42.93 24.13 -20.34
N ASN A 107 42.52 23.31 -19.36
CA ASN A 107 41.37 22.42 -19.46
C ASN A 107 40.14 22.91 -18.67
N GLY A 108 40.28 24.02 -17.92
CA GLY A 108 39.27 24.50 -16.98
C GLY A 108 39.20 23.66 -15.71
N THR A 109 38.67 24.27 -14.65
CA THR A 109 38.28 23.61 -13.41
C THR A 109 36.78 23.38 -13.40
N LEU A 110 36.33 22.18 -13.02
CA LEU A 110 34.91 21.88 -12.81
C LEU A 110 34.65 21.60 -11.32
N VAL A 111 33.53 22.08 -10.78
CA VAL A 111 33.02 21.67 -9.46
C VAL A 111 31.69 20.97 -9.67
N ASN A 112 31.60 19.70 -9.30
CA ASN A 112 30.41 18.85 -9.52
C ASN A 112 29.90 18.85 -10.98
N GLY A 113 30.80 19.07 -11.96
CA GLY A 113 30.49 19.12 -13.39
C GLY A 113 30.22 20.52 -13.96
N ASP A 114 30.16 21.57 -13.12
CA ASP A 114 29.98 22.95 -13.56
C ASP A 114 31.32 23.69 -13.67
N VAL A 115 31.50 24.47 -14.75
CA VAL A 115 32.75 25.21 -15.01
C VAL A 115 32.92 26.37 -14.03
N VAL A 116 34.06 26.39 -13.35
CA VAL A 116 34.48 27.49 -12.47
C VAL A 116 34.99 28.64 -13.34
N SER A 117 34.27 29.75 -13.34
CA SER A 117 34.64 30.98 -14.07
C SER A 117 35.10 32.11 -13.15
N ASP A 118 34.58 32.15 -11.92
CA ASP A 118 34.95 33.06 -10.83
C ASP A 118 35.21 32.24 -9.55
N GLU A 119 35.45 32.90 -8.42
CA GLU A 119 35.58 32.23 -7.12
C GLU A 119 34.26 31.54 -6.70
N THR A 120 34.30 30.20 -6.60
CA THR A 120 33.14 29.36 -6.27
C THR A 120 33.27 28.79 -4.85
N PRO A 121 32.26 28.93 -3.98
CA PRO A 121 32.29 28.33 -2.64
C PRO A 121 32.22 26.80 -2.72
N LEU A 122 32.98 26.12 -1.87
CA LEU A 122 33.02 24.66 -1.74
C LEU A 122 32.16 24.20 -0.56
N ALA A 123 31.29 23.24 -0.81
CA ALA A 123 30.53 22.51 0.20
C ALA A 123 31.18 21.14 0.49
N ASN A 124 30.97 20.65 1.72
CA ASN A 124 31.48 19.33 2.11
C ASN A 124 30.91 18.23 1.21
N GLY A 125 31.80 17.47 0.58
CA GLY A 125 31.49 16.40 -0.38
C GLY A 125 31.65 16.82 -1.85
N ASP A 126 31.88 18.09 -2.15
CA ASP A 126 32.04 18.58 -3.52
C ASP A 126 33.26 17.96 -4.21
N VAL A 127 33.12 17.67 -5.51
CA VAL A 127 34.19 17.12 -6.35
C VAL A 127 34.72 18.19 -7.27
N ILE A 128 36.03 18.46 -7.18
CA ILE A 128 36.78 19.39 -8.01
C ILE A 128 37.51 18.56 -9.08
N THR A 129 37.17 18.75 -10.34
CA THR A 129 37.83 18.07 -11.47
C THR A 129 38.85 19.00 -12.12
N LEU A 130 40.07 18.49 -12.28
CA LEU A 130 41.22 19.17 -12.88
C LEU A 130 41.78 18.25 -14.00
N GLY A 131 41.35 18.45 -15.24
CA GLY A 131 41.71 17.50 -16.32
C GLY A 131 41.17 16.09 -16.05
N ASP A 132 42.06 15.10 -15.94
CA ASP A 132 41.75 13.69 -15.65
C ASP A 132 41.83 13.36 -14.14
N THR A 133 42.12 14.35 -13.29
CA THR A 133 42.20 14.20 -11.82
C THR A 133 40.93 14.75 -11.15
N GLU A 134 40.42 14.05 -10.14
CA GLU A 134 39.29 14.49 -9.30
C GLU A 134 39.67 14.53 -7.83
N LEU A 135 39.35 15.65 -7.16
CA LEU A 135 39.60 15.89 -5.74
C LEU A 135 38.27 16.12 -5.02
N ARG A 136 37.95 15.31 -4.00
CA ARG A 136 36.80 15.52 -3.13
C ARG A 136 37.17 16.40 -1.95
N PHE A 137 36.39 17.44 -1.71
CA PHE A 137 36.54 18.32 -0.57
C PHE A 137 35.74 17.80 0.63
N GLU A 138 36.37 17.71 1.80
CA GLU A 138 35.71 17.34 3.05
C GLU A 138 36.01 18.36 4.16
N ASP A 139 34.97 18.94 4.75
CA ASP A 139 35.01 19.84 5.89
C ASP A 139 34.16 19.27 7.03
N VAL A 140 34.83 18.56 7.93
CA VAL A 140 34.25 17.95 9.13
C VAL A 140 33.78 18.98 10.18
N ALA A 141 34.10 20.28 10.03
CA ALA A 141 33.74 21.32 10.99
C ALA A 141 32.42 22.07 10.66
N ASN A 142 31.96 22.05 9.40
CA ASN A 142 30.86 22.92 8.92
C ASN A 142 29.63 22.19 8.34
N SER A 143 29.37 20.94 8.74
CA SER A 143 28.24 20.14 8.22
C SER A 143 26.84 20.54 8.76
N THR A 144 26.59 21.80 9.19
CA THR A 144 25.29 22.18 9.80
C THR A 144 24.66 23.52 9.41
N LEU A 145 25.05 24.17 8.30
CA LEU A 145 24.31 25.32 7.77
C LEU A 145 23.55 24.96 6.48
N MET A 146 22.31 25.46 6.42
CA MET A 146 21.17 24.94 5.66
C MET A 146 20.81 25.79 4.41
N VAL A 147 20.21 25.13 3.40
CA VAL A 147 19.08 25.54 2.52
C VAL A 147 19.33 26.45 1.27
N GLY A 148 19.13 25.86 0.07
CA GLY A 148 17.94 26.11 -0.79
C GLY A 148 18.09 26.92 -2.09
N ALA A 149 17.86 26.29 -3.27
CA ALA A 149 17.23 26.87 -4.48
C ALA A 149 16.93 25.77 -5.55
N PRO A 150 15.96 25.97 -6.47
CA PRO A 150 15.16 24.91 -7.10
C PRO A 150 15.75 24.33 -8.40
N ALA A 151 15.36 23.09 -8.71
CA ALA A 151 15.66 22.46 -10.00
C ALA A 151 15.06 23.24 -11.18
N PRO A 152 15.82 23.51 -12.27
CA PRO A 152 15.22 23.98 -13.50
C PRO A 152 14.59 22.80 -14.25
N GLY A 153 13.28 22.90 -14.53
CA GLY A 153 12.52 21.91 -15.28
C GLY A 153 12.95 21.76 -16.75
N PRO A 154 12.43 20.75 -17.47
CA PRO A 154 12.90 20.43 -18.82
C PRO A 154 12.40 21.47 -19.82
N ARG A 155 13.32 22.00 -20.64
CA ARG A 155 12.99 22.79 -21.83
C ARG A 155 13.56 22.16 -23.11
N PRO A 156 12.94 22.42 -24.26
CA PRO A 156 12.79 21.45 -25.34
C PRO A 156 13.94 21.49 -26.35
N ARG A 157 14.19 20.34 -26.98
CA ARG A 157 15.01 20.23 -28.20
C ARG A 157 14.39 21.05 -29.33
N PRO A 158 15.16 21.84 -30.10
CA PRO A 158 14.72 22.30 -31.40
C PRO A 158 14.74 21.12 -32.38
N ALA A 159 13.58 20.85 -32.97
CA ALA A 159 13.44 19.98 -34.13
C ALA A 159 14.00 20.65 -35.39
N ALA A 160 14.45 19.81 -36.31
CA ALA A 160 15.00 20.16 -37.61
C ALA A 160 13.97 20.79 -38.57
N SER A 161 14.46 21.71 -39.40
CA SER A 161 14.00 22.03 -40.77
C SER A 161 15.07 22.98 -41.34
N GLY A 162 15.61 22.89 -42.54
CA GLY A 162 15.36 22.07 -43.71
C GLY A 162 16.13 22.69 -44.88
N SER A 163 17.00 21.90 -45.52
CA SER A 163 17.47 21.95 -46.91
C SER A 163 17.69 23.29 -47.66
N ARG A 164 18.92 23.56 -48.11
CA ARG A 164 19.44 23.32 -49.49
C ARG A 164 20.69 24.18 -49.76
N GLY A 165 21.75 23.54 -50.24
CA GLY A 165 22.93 24.18 -50.83
C GLY A 165 24.10 23.21 -50.93
N ALA A 166 24.28 22.63 -52.12
CA ALA A 166 25.29 21.61 -52.41
C ALA A 166 26.68 22.19 -52.77
N VAL A 167 27.68 21.29 -52.75
CA VAL A 167 29.01 21.30 -53.45
C VAL A 167 30.20 21.88 -52.65
N PRO A 168 31.47 21.38 -52.77
CA PRO A 168 32.07 20.03 -52.65
C PRO A 168 33.17 19.97 -51.53
N PRO A 169 33.92 18.88 -51.28
CA PRO A 169 34.89 18.82 -50.18
C PRO A 169 36.31 19.27 -50.60
N ARG A 170 37.00 19.98 -49.69
CA ARG A 170 38.45 20.21 -49.73
C ARG A 170 39.05 20.30 -48.31
N PRO A 171 40.37 20.08 -48.16
CA PRO A 171 40.98 19.34 -47.06
C PRO A 171 41.56 20.25 -45.96
N GLY A 172 41.98 19.60 -44.87
CA GLY A 172 42.27 20.20 -43.57
C GLY A 172 43.39 21.26 -43.48
N PRO A 173 43.49 21.94 -42.32
CA PRO A 173 44.46 23.00 -42.13
C PRO A 173 45.78 22.51 -41.56
N ARG A 174 46.77 23.32 -41.89
CA ARG A 174 48.20 23.15 -41.97
C ARG A 174 48.84 23.98 -40.87
N VAL A 175 49.98 23.57 -40.34
CA VAL A 175 50.87 24.45 -39.56
C VAL A 175 51.85 25.13 -40.53
N GLU A 176 51.87 26.47 -40.47
CA GLU A 176 52.83 27.39 -41.10
C GLU A 176 54.27 27.17 -40.60
N GLY A 177 55.35 27.56 -41.28
CA GLY A 177 55.49 28.26 -42.54
C GLY A 177 56.94 28.73 -42.78
N GLY A 178 57.27 29.02 -44.04
CA GLY A 178 58.35 29.91 -44.52
C GLY A 178 59.71 29.24 -44.78
N ARG A 179 60.41 29.46 -45.90
CA ARG A 179 60.21 30.35 -47.05
C ARG A 179 61.15 29.85 -48.18
N VAL A 180 60.68 29.83 -49.43
CA VAL A 180 61.51 29.62 -50.63
C VAL A 180 61.51 30.90 -51.48
N ARG A 181 62.68 31.27 -51.98
CA ARG A 181 62.98 32.01 -53.23
C ARG A 181 64.43 31.63 -53.56
N SER A 182 64.92 31.41 -54.78
CA SER A 182 64.48 31.83 -56.11
C SER A 182 65.29 31.04 -57.16
N SER A 183 64.69 30.76 -58.31
CA SER A 183 65.24 30.81 -59.68
C SER A 183 66.61 30.20 -60.04
N ARG A 184 66.61 29.43 -61.14
CA ARG A 184 67.22 29.78 -62.45
C ARG A 184 68.06 28.62 -63.02
N ALA A 185 67.71 28.26 -64.26
CA ALA A 185 68.49 27.40 -65.14
C ALA A 185 69.78 28.08 -65.62
N THR A 186 70.84 27.30 -65.85
CA THR A 186 71.95 27.45 -66.82
C THR A 186 72.84 26.21 -66.62
N ALA A 187 72.99 25.31 -67.59
CA ALA A 187 73.88 25.38 -68.76
C ALA A 187 75.38 25.39 -68.38
N ALA A 188 76.11 24.41 -68.93
CA ALA A 188 77.57 24.25 -69.11
C ALA A 188 78.09 22.95 -68.47
N SER A 189 79.02 22.18 -69.01
CA SER A 189 79.66 22.06 -70.33
C SER A 189 80.43 20.73 -70.27
N ALA A 190 80.58 20.06 -71.41
CA ALA A 190 81.48 18.91 -71.56
C ALA A 190 82.96 19.32 -71.41
N PRO A 191 83.86 18.36 -71.17
CA PRO A 191 85.19 18.39 -71.76
C PRO A 191 85.35 17.31 -72.85
N THR A 192 86.08 17.70 -73.88
CA THR A 192 86.42 17.01 -75.13
C THR A 192 87.45 15.88 -74.98
N PRO A 193 87.58 14.99 -75.98
CA PRO A 193 88.50 13.85 -75.99
C PRO A 193 89.87 14.17 -76.66
N GLU A 194 90.77 13.17 -76.59
CA GLU A 194 92.09 12.99 -77.25
C GLU A 194 93.33 13.53 -76.51
N GLU A 195 94.48 12.84 -76.40
CA GLU A 195 95.03 11.67 -77.11
C GLU A 195 96.17 11.02 -76.28
N LEU A 196 96.63 9.85 -76.78
CA LEU A 196 97.99 9.29 -76.69
C LEU A 196 98.30 8.05 -75.80
N LYS A 197 97.83 6.90 -76.30
CA LYS A 197 98.62 5.71 -76.71
C LYS A 197 99.74 5.16 -75.79
N LYS A 198 99.58 3.89 -75.34
CA LYS A 198 100.16 2.64 -75.93
C LYS A 198 100.22 1.47 -74.92
N LYS A 199 99.73 0.30 -75.39
CA LYS A 199 100.20 -1.09 -75.15
C LYS A 199 100.12 -1.62 -73.69
N LYS A 200 99.66 -2.83 -73.39
CA LYS A 200 99.87 -4.13 -74.06
C LYS A 200 98.69 -5.09 -73.82
N LEU A 201 98.44 -5.88 -74.86
CA LEU A 201 97.80 -7.20 -74.88
C LEU A 201 98.38 -8.12 -73.80
N ILE A 202 97.57 -9.01 -73.18
CA ILE A 202 97.90 -10.42 -72.84
C ILE A 202 96.65 -11.15 -72.29
N LYS A 203 96.22 -12.15 -73.08
CA LYS A 203 95.70 -13.49 -72.74
C LYS A 203 94.52 -13.56 -71.73
N LEU A 204 93.28 -13.78 -72.19
CA LEU A 204 92.70 -15.11 -72.45
C LEU A 204 93.22 -16.18 -71.48
N GLY A 205 92.53 -16.37 -70.36
CA GLY A 205 92.87 -17.40 -69.39
C GLY A 205 92.22 -17.25 -68.01
N ALA A 206 90.92 -16.91 -67.92
CA ALA A 206 90.16 -17.01 -66.65
C ALA A 206 88.62 -16.93 -66.80
N VAL A 207 88.05 -17.15 -67.99
CA VAL A 207 86.61 -16.94 -68.22
C VAL A 207 85.74 -18.01 -67.52
N GLY A 208 86.28 -19.21 -67.25
CA GLY A 208 85.55 -20.26 -66.53
C GLY A 208 85.48 -20.07 -65.01
N ALA A 209 86.57 -19.65 -64.36
CA ALA A 209 86.63 -19.54 -62.89
C ALA A 209 85.92 -18.28 -62.37
N VAL A 210 85.93 -17.18 -63.13
CA VAL A 210 85.25 -15.94 -62.76
C VAL A 210 83.73 -16.07 -62.96
N LEU A 211 83.26 -16.75 -64.02
CA LEU A 211 81.82 -17.03 -64.21
C LEU A 211 81.27 -18.00 -63.15
N VAL A 212 82.05 -19.00 -62.70
CA VAL A 212 81.65 -19.90 -61.59
C VAL A 212 81.68 -19.18 -60.24
N LEU A 213 82.63 -18.26 -60.00
CA LEU A 213 82.64 -17.41 -58.80
C LEU A 213 81.49 -16.40 -58.79
N PHE A 214 81.13 -15.76 -59.91
CA PHE A 214 79.97 -14.85 -60.00
C PHE A 214 78.64 -15.61 -59.98
N ALA A 215 78.55 -16.81 -60.56
CA ALA A 215 77.37 -17.67 -60.44
C ALA A 215 77.21 -18.19 -59.00
N GLY A 216 78.30 -18.60 -58.34
CA GLY A 216 78.32 -18.98 -56.93
C GLY A 216 77.96 -17.82 -56.00
N LEU A 217 78.49 -16.61 -56.24
CA LEU A 217 78.13 -15.39 -55.50
C LEU A 217 76.66 -15.00 -55.75
N GLY A 218 76.16 -15.19 -56.98
CA GLY A 218 74.76 -14.97 -57.35
C GLY A 218 73.80 -15.92 -56.64
N VAL A 219 74.14 -17.20 -56.55
CA VAL A 219 73.36 -18.21 -55.81
C VAL A 219 73.38 -17.94 -54.30
N VAL A 220 74.54 -17.59 -53.73
CA VAL A 220 74.65 -17.20 -52.31
C VAL A 220 73.84 -15.93 -52.02
N ARG A 221 73.94 -14.90 -52.87
CA ARG A 221 73.18 -13.65 -52.72
C ARG A 221 71.68 -13.87 -52.88
N MET A 222 71.25 -14.76 -53.78
CA MET A 222 69.85 -15.12 -53.98
C MET A 222 69.30 -15.94 -52.81
N ASN A 223 70.10 -16.83 -52.18
CA ASN A 223 69.73 -17.51 -50.95
C ASN A 223 69.63 -16.55 -49.75
N VAL A 224 70.55 -15.59 -49.63
CA VAL A 224 70.49 -14.55 -48.58
C VAL A 224 69.26 -13.64 -48.79
N GLN A 225 68.94 -13.25 -50.02
CA GLN A 225 67.72 -12.49 -50.33
C GLN A 225 66.45 -13.28 -50.04
N LYS A 226 66.41 -14.58 -50.34
CA LYS A 226 65.29 -15.46 -49.96
C LYS A 226 65.16 -15.57 -48.44
N GLN A 227 66.27 -15.74 -47.70
CA GLN A 227 66.26 -15.77 -46.24
C GLN A 227 65.81 -14.43 -45.63
N GLN A 228 66.24 -13.29 -46.20
CA GLN A 228 65.79 -11.96 -45.79
C GLN A 228 64.31 -11.72 -46.09
N ALA A 229 63.79 -12.23 -47.20
CA ALA A 229 62.36 -12.14 -47.54
C ALA A 229 61.49 -12.97 -46.60
N VAL A 230 61.91 -14.21 -46.28
CA VAL A 230 61.22 -15.07 -45.31
C VAL A 230 61.24 -14.43 -43.91
N ALA A 231 62.39 -13.93 -43.45
CA ALA A 231 62.49 -13.24 -42.16
C ALA A 231 61.67 -11.94 -42.12
N ALA A 232 61.58 -11.19 -43.22
CA ALA A 232 60.74 -10.00 -43.32
C ALA A 232 59.24 -10.34 -43.32
N GLU A 233 58.85 -11.49 -43.88
CA GLU A 233 57.48 -11.97 -43.90
C GLU A 233 57.06 -12.53 -42.54
N GLU A 234 57.91 -13.31 -41.86
CA GLU A 234 57.72 -13.74 -40.46
C GLU A 234 57.63 -12.55 -39.50
N ALA A 235 58.47 -11.52 -39.68
CA ALA A 235 58.39 -10.29 -38.89
C ALA A 235 57.09 -9.50 -39.15
N ARG A 236 56.62 -9.45 -40.41
CA ARG A 236 55.31 -8.85 -40.75
C ARG A 236 54.15 -9.65 -40.15
N GLN A 237 54.18 -10.98 -40.23
CA GLN A 237 53.16 -11.85 -39.63
C GLN A 237 53.14 -11.71 -38.11
N GLY A 238 54.31 -11.67 -37.45
CA GLY A 238 54.42 -11.43 -36.01
C GLY A 238 53.89 -10.05 -35.60
N LYS A 239 54.13 -9.00 -36.40
CA LYS A 239 53.57 -7.66 -36.18
C LYS A 239 52.04 -7.65 -36.31
N ASN A 240 51.50 -8.23 -37.38
CA ASN A 240 50.06 -8.33 -37.62
C ASN A 240 49.36 -9.14 -36.52
N HIS A 241 49.99 -10.23 -36.05
CA HIS A 241 49.48 -11.03 -34.94
C HIS A 241 49.41 -10.23 -33.64
N ARG A 242 50.49 -9.48 -33.30
CA ARG A 242 50.52 -8.62 -32.11
C ARG A 242 49.48 -7.49 -32.17
N GLU A 243 49.27 -6.89 -33.33
CA GLU A 243 48.23 -5.87 -33.56
C GLU A 243 46.82 -6.46 -33.40
N ARG A 244 46.58 -7.67 -33.93
CA ARG A 244 45.31 -8.39 -33.73
C ARG A 244 45.04 -8.68 -32.26
N LEU A 245 46.00 -9.25 -31.51
CA LEU A 245 45.86 -9.50 -30.08
C LEU A 245 45.59 -8.20 -29.29
N GLY A 246 46.26 -7.10 -29.66
CA GLY A 246 46.01 -5.76 -29.09
C GLY A 246 44.59 -5.25 -29.34
N SER A 247 44.08 -5.40 -30.57
CA SER A 247 42.70 -5.03 -30.90
C SER A 247 41.67 -5.84 -30.12
N LEU A 248 41.91 -7.15 -29.96
CA LEU A 248 41.01 -8.06 -29.25
C LEU A 248 40.94 -7.75 -27.75
N PHE A 249 42.08 -7.41 -27.13
CA PHE A 249 42.11 -6.94 -25.75
C PHE A 249 41.40 -5.59 -25.59
N GLN A 250 41.60 -4.66 -26.51
CA GLN A 250 40.94 -3.36 -26.46
C GLN A 250 39.41 -3.48 -26.62
N ASP A 251 38.96 -4.36 -27.50
CA ASP A 251 37.56 -4.73 -27.64
C ASP A 251 36.98 -5.30 -26.34
N ALA A 252 37.69 -6.21 -25.68
CA ALA A 252 37.27 -6.75 -24.39
C ALA A 252 37.14 -5.65 -23.33
N LYS A 253 38.07 -4.69 -23.29
CA LYS A 253 38.00 -3.53 -22.40
C LYS A 253 36.79 -2.63 -22.68
N ASN A 254 36.45 -2.43 -23.96
CA ASN A 254 35.26 -1.68 -24.33
C ASN A 254 33.99 -2.39 -23.85
N LEU A 255 33.90 -3.71 -24.01
CA LEU A 255 32.78 -4.51 -23.49
C LEU A 255 32.66 -4.45 -21.97
N VAL A 256 33.79 -4.43 -21.25
CA VAL A 256 33.82 -4.22 -19.78
C VAL A 256 33.27 -2.84 -19.41
N ARG A 257 33.67 -1.78 -20.13
CA ARG A 257 33.14 -0.42 -19.93
C ARG A 257 31.63 -0.33 -20.20
N GLU A 258 31.13 -1.11 -21.15
CA GLU A 258 29.70 -1.23 -21.44
C GLU A 258 28.96 -2.16 -20.46
N GLY A 259 29.65 -2.83 -19.54
CA GLY A 259 29.07 -3.78 -18.59
C GLY A 259 28.65 -5.12 -19.23
N LYS A 260 29.15 -5.47 -20.42
CA LYS A 260 28.88 -6.73 -21.13
C LYS A 260 29.89 -7.80 -20.74
N TRP A 261 29.83 -8.26 -19.50
CA TRP A 261 30.88 -9.12 -18.91
C TRP A 261 30.98 -10.50 -19.54
N VAL A 262 29.87 -11.07 -20.02
CA VAL A 262 29.86 -12.38 -20.70
C VAL A 262 30.60 -12.31 -22.04
N GLU A 263 30.31 -11.29 -22.85
CA GLU A 263 30.99 -11.06 -24.13
C GLU A 263 32.47 -10.70 -23.92
N ALA A 264 32.76 -9.88 -22.91
CA ALA A 264 34.13 -9.54 -22.55
C ALA A 264 34.94 -10.77 -22.13
N LYS A 265 34.35 -11.65 -21.30
CA LYS A 265 34.98 -12.91 -20.88
C LYS A 265 35.30 -13.80 -22.07
N ALA A 266 34.38 -13.95 -23.02
CA ALA A 266 34.62 -14.76 -24.22
C ALA A 266 35.84 -14.26 -25.02
N LYS A 267 35.95 -12.93 -25.22
CA LYS A 267 37.13 -12.33 -25.89
C LYS A 267 38.41 -12.51 -25.06
N LEU A 268 38.34 -12.39 -23.74
CA LEU A 268 39.51 -12.59 -22.87
C LEU A 268 39.97 -14.06 -22.85
N GLU A 269 39.06 -15.02 -22.91
CA GLU A 269 39.39 -16.46 -23.00
C GLU A 269 40.00 -16.81 -24.36
N GLU A 270 39.52 -16.22 -25.46
CA GLU A 270 40.16 -16.31 -26.78
C GLU A 270 41.60 -15.79 -26.70
N LEU A 271 41.80 -14.61 -26.09
CA LEU A 271 43.13 -14.01 -25.91
C LEU A 271 44.04 -14.87 -25.03
N GLN A 272 43.52 -15.44 -23.93
CA GLN A 272 44.25 -16.33 -23.03
C GLN A 272 44.68 -17.62 -23.72
N THR A 273 43.89 -18.10 -24.68
CA THR A 273 44.19 -19.31 -25.48
C THR A 273 45.26 -19.02 -26.54
N GLU A 274 45.16 -17.89 -27.24
CA GLU A 274 46.15 -17.49 -28.26
C GLU A 274 47.48 -17.01 -27.62
N ALA A 275 47.43 -16.34 -26.47
CA ALA A 275 48.60 -15.77 -25.78
C ALA A 275 48.48 -15.87 -24.24
N PRO A 276 48.92 -16.98 -23.63
CA PRO A 276 48.75 -17.23 -22.18
C PRO A 276 49.42 -16.22 -21.25
N GLU A 277 50.49 -15.58 -21.70
CA GLU A 277 51.26 -14.58 -20.94
C GLU A 277 50.89 -13.12 -21.30
N TYR A 278 49.75 -12.91 -21.98
CA TYR A 278 49.33 -11.55 -22.35
C TYR A 278 49.02 -10.71 -21.09
N PRO A 279 49.67 -9.55 -20.87
CA PRO A 279 49.53 -8.79 -19.64
C PRO A 279 48.09 -8.31 -19.37
N GLY A 280 47.62 -8.51 -18.14
CA GLY A 280 46.33 -8.01 -17.65
C GLY A 280 45.11 -8.90 -17.95
N VAL A 281 45.21 -9.93 -18.81
CA VAL A 281 44.07 -10.80 -19.15
C VAL A 281 43.54 -11.54 -17.93
N ALA A 282 44.43 -12.10 -17.10
CA ALA A 282 44.06 -12.83 -15.90
C ALA A 282 43.26 -11.96 -14.90
N ASP A 283 43.64 -10.69 -14.73
CA ASP A 283 42.94 -9.76 -13.84
C ASP A 283 41.51 -9.48 -14.35
N TYR A 284 41.37 -9.17 -15.64
CA TYR A 284 40.08 -8.95 -16.27
C TYR A 284 39.18 -10.20 -16.22
N LEU A 285 39.73 -11.40 -16.39
CA LEU A 285 38.99 -12.66 -16.21
C LEU A 285 38.53 -12.85 -14.75
N GLY A 286 39.36 -12.48 -13.78
CA GLY A 286 39.01 -12.49 -12.36
C GLY A 286 37.92 -11.47 -11.99
N HIS A 287 37.90 -10.31 -12.66
CA HIS A 287 36.79 -9.35 -12.56
C HIS A 287 35.51 -9.93 -13.19
N ALA A 288 35.59 -10.44 -14.42
CA ALA A 288 34.43 -11.01 -15.12
C ALA A 288 33.80 -12.17 -14.34
N ALA A 289 34.60 -13.05 -13.72
CA ALA A 289 34.10 -14.15 -12.90
C ALA A 289 33.26 -13.68 -11.70
N ARG A 290 33.57 -12.50 -11.13
CA ARG A 290 32.84 -11.90 -10.00
C ARG A 290 31.62 -11.10 -10.47
N GLU A 291 31.74 -10.39 -11.58
CA GLU A 291 30.72 -9.46 -12.07
C GLU A 291 29.60 -10.13 -12.89
N ILE A 292 29.88 -11.25 -13.58
CA ILE A 292 28.86 -11.97 -14.37
C ILE A 292 27.65 -12.40 -13.50
N PRO A 293 27.82 -13.05 -12.33
CA PRO A 293 26.68 -13.40 -11.48
C PRO A 293 25.89 -12.19 -10.97
N VAL A 294 26.56 -11.05 -10.77
CA VAL A 294 25.92 -9.79 -10.36
C VAL A 294 25.07 -9.26 -11.51
N GLN A 295 25.61 -9.26 -12.74
CA GLN A 295 24.90 -8.83 -13.95
C GLN A 295 23.66 -9.70 -14.23
N GLU A 296 23.76 -11.02 -14.06
CA GLU A 296 22.63 -11.95 -14.22
C GLU A 296 21.51 -11.63 -13.20
N LYS A 297 21.86 -11.47 -11.92
CA LYS A 297 20.90 -11.10 -10.86
C LYS A 297 20.28 -9.74 -11.12
N LEU A 298 21.05 -8.76 -11.56
CA LEU A 298 20.57 -7.43 -11.89
C LEU A 298 19.56 -7.46 -13.05
N THR A 299 19.85 -8.26 -14.08
CA THR A 299 18.95 -8.43 -15.24
C THR A 299 17.65 -9.10 -14.80
N ALA A 300 17.74 -10.17 -14.01
CA ALA A 300 16.58 -10.86 -13.45
C ALA A 300 15.76 -9.95 -12.50
N ALA A 301 16.41 -9.08 -11.73
CA ALA A 301 15.74 -8.13 -10.85
C ALA A 301 14.96 -7.08 -11.64
N LYS A 302 15.55 -6.54 -12.71
CA LYS A 302 14.87 -5.61 -13.64
C LYS A 302 13.67 -6.26 -14.30
N GLU A 303 13.78 -7.53 -14.69
CA GLU A 303 12.66 -8.29 -15.24
C GLU A 303 11.55 -8.49 -14.20
N ALA A 304 11.89 -8.88 -12.97
CA ALA A 304 10.95 -9.06 -11.86
C ALA A 304 10.20 -7.74 -11.54
N LEU A 305 10.90 -6.60 -11.56
CA LEU A 305 10.27 -5.28 -11.42
C LEU A 305 9.26 -5.01 -12.53
N SER A 306 9.58 -5.35 -13.79
CA SER A 306 8.62 -5.17 -14.90
C SER A 306 7.34 -5.99 -14.73
N LYS A 307 7.44 -7.13 -14.04
CA LYS A 307 6.31 -8.02 -13.70
C LYS A 307 5.62 -7.66 -12.38
N LYS A 308 6.07 -6.60 -11.70
CA LYS A 308 5.59 -6.18 -10.37
C LYS A 308 5.81 -7.22 -9.25
N GLU A 309 6.82 -8.07 -9.40
CA GLU A 309 7.24 -9.07 -8.40
C GLU A 309 8.31 -8.44 -7.48
N LEU A 310 7.90 -7.57 -6.56
CA LEU A 310 8.80 -6.75 -5.74
C LEU A 310 9.67 -7.61 -4.82
N GLY A 311 9.09 -8.61 -4.15
CA GLY A 311 9.81 -9.49 -3.24
C GLY A 311 10.94 -10.25 -3.92
N LYS A 312 10.68 -10.72 -5.15
CA LYS A 312 11.68 -11.39 -5.97
C LYS A 312 12.77 -10.42 -6.45
N ALA A 313 12.40 -9.22 -6.88
CA ALA A 313 13.38 -8.19 -7.24
C ALA A 313 14.27 -7.79 -6.04
N GLY A 314 13.68 -7.62 -4.85
CA GLY A 314 14.42 -7.31 -3.63
C GLY A 314 15.41 -8.40 -3.22
N THR A 315 15.00 -9.67 -3.26
CA THR A 315 15.88 -10.80 -2.94
C THR A 315 17.03 -10.95 -3.94
N LEU A 316 16.77 -10.75 -5.24
CA LEU A 316 17.81 -10.76 -6.28
C LEU A 316 18.84 -9.63 -6.08
N LEU A 317 18.39 -8.41 -5.78
CA LEU A 317 19.26 -7.27 -5.52
C LEU A 317 20.06 -7.42 -4.22
N ALA A 318 19.45 -7.96 -3.16
CA ALA A 318 20.16 -8.27 -1.92
C ALA A 318 21.26 -9.32 -2.15
N GLY A 319 20.98 -10.32 -2.99
CA GLY A 319 21.95 -11.35 -3.36
C GLY A 319 23.02 -10.89 -4.35
N ALA A 320 22.83 -9.76 -5.04
CA ALA A 320 23.81 -9.20 -5.99
C ALA A 320 25.03 -8.60 -5.27
N GLY A 321 24.91 -8.21 -4.00
CA GLY A 321 26.01 -7.66 -3.20
C GLY A 321 26.47 -6.27 -3.67
N GLU A 322 27.66 -5.87 -3.24
CA GLU A 322 28.32 -4.64 -3.70
C GLU A 322 29.24 -4.98 -4.88
N SER A 323 28.97 -4.37 -6.03
CA SER A 323 29.83 -4.45 -7.21
C SER A 323 30.59 -3.14 -7.37
N GLN A 324 31.88 -3.22 -7.68
CA GLN A 324 32.70 -2.04 -7.96
C GLN A 324 32.38 -1.45 -9.33
N PHE A 325 31.99 -2.28 -10.30
CA PHE A 325 31.79 -1.85 -11.69
C PHE A 325 30.32 -1.60 -12.04
N LEU A 326 29.39 -2.27 -11.38
CA LEU A 326 27.94 -2.16 -11.61
C LEU A 326 27.23 -1.37 -10.51
N TYR A 327 27.97 -0.64 -9.67
CA TYR A 327 27.46 0.13 -8.53
C TYR A 327 26.26 1.02 -8.90
N GLU A 328 26.42 1.84 -9.94
CA GLU A 328 25.39 2.80 -10.36
C GLU A 328 24.12 2.06 -10.80
N GLN A 329 24.26 1.03 -11.65
CA GLN A 329 23.11 0.28 -12.15
C GLN A 329 22.36 -0.47 -11.03
N VAL A 330 23.09 -1.00 -10.05
CA VAL A 330 22.50 -1.65 -8.87
C VAL A 330 21.71 -0.62 -8.06
N ASN A 331 22.26 0.57 -7.82
CA ASN A 331 21.60 1.61 -7.05
C ASN A 331 20.41 2.22 -7.78
N GLU A 332 20.50 2.45 -9.08
CA GLU A 332 19.35 2.83 -9.92
C GLU A 332 18.22 1.81 -9.81
N THR A 333 18.55 0.51 -9.86
CA THR A 333 17.54 -0.56 -9.75
C THR A 333 16.95 -0.65 -8.34
N LYS A 334 17.74 -0.39 -7.29
CA LYS A 334 17.26 -0.27 -5.91
C LYS A 334 16.32 0.93 -5.72
N ARG A 335 16.64 2.08 -6.32
CA ARG A 335 15.75 3.26 -6.32
C ARG A 335 14.44 2.94 -7.03
N ALA A 336 14.50 2.34 -8.22
CA ALA A 336 13.30 1.90 -8.95
C ALA A 336 12.45 0.89 -8.16
N LEU A 337 13.08 -0.04 -7.45
CA LEU A 337 12.39 -0.97 -6.55
C LEU A 337 11.66 -0.22 -5.41
N SER A 338 12.31 0.76 -4.80
CA SER A 338 11.70 1.59 -3.74
C SER A 338 10.51 2.40 -4.27
N GLU A 339 10.66 3.08 -5.40
CA GLU A 339 9.58 3.85 -6.03
C GLU A 339 8.40 2.96 -6.41
N SER A 340 8.69 1.76 -6.92
CA SER A 340 7.65 0.78 -7.24
C SER A 340 6.95 0.26 -5.99
N ALA A 341 7.66 0.07 -4.87
CA ALA A 341 7.04 -0.30 -3.59
C ALA A 341 6.11 0.80 -3.07
N ASP A 342 6.50 2.08 -3.18
CA ASP A 342 5.65 3.20 -2.80
C ASP A 342 4.37 3.28 -3.66
N MET A 343 4.50 3.10 -4.98
CA MET A 343 3.35 3.03 -5.90
C MET A 343 2.41 1.87 -5.53
N ARG A 344 2.97 0.68 -5.30
CA ARG A 344 2.22 -0.53 -4.96
C ARG A 344 1.58 -0.43 -3.57
N THR A 345 2.19 0.27 -2.63
CA THR A 345 1.59 0.59 -1.32
C THR A 345 0.36 1.47 -1.48
N ARG A 346 0.41 2.49 -2.35
CA ARG A 346 -0.77 3.32 -2.66
C ARG A 346 -1.88 2.52 -3.33
N GLU A 347 -1.54 1.62 -4.25
CA GLU A 347 -2.48 0.68 -4.86
C GLU A 347 -3.13 -0.23 -3.80
N ALA A 348 -2.34 -0.81 -2.90
CA ALA A 348 -2.85 -1.65 -1.83
C ALA A 348 -3.77 -0.90 -0.86
N ARG A 349 -3.47 0.37 -0.54
CA ARG A 349 -4.36 1.23 0.25
C ARG A 349 -5.71 1.39 -0.44
N LYS A 350 -5.70 1.71 -1.73
CA LYS A 350 -6.94 1.87 -2.51
C LYS A 350 -7.76 0.58 -2.53
N LEU A 351 -7.11 -0.57 -2.74
CA LEU A 351 -7.77 -1.88 -2.72
C LEU A 351 -8.37 -2.20 -1.34
N LEU A 352 -7.68 -1.83 -0.26
CA LEU A 352 -8.21 -1.97 1.10
C LEU A 352 -9.47 -1.11 1.28
N ASP A 353 -9.44 0.15 0.83
CA ASP A 353 -10.60 1.06 0.89
C ASP A 353 -11.78 0.56 0.04
N GLU A 354 -11.50 -0.12 -1.08
CA GLU A 354 -12.49 -0.77 -1.96
C GLU A 354 -12.93 -2.17 -1.44
N ASN A 355 -12.49 -2.56 -0.24
CA ASN A 355 -12.77 -3.85 0.41
C ASN A 355 -12.30 -5.09 -0.41
N GLN A 356 -11.31 -4.91 -1.29
CA GLN A 356 -10.62 -5.98 -2.01
C GLN A 356 -9.47 -6.53 -1.16
N LEU A 357 -9.83 -7.12 -0.02
CA LEU A 357 -8.91 -7.45 1.08
C LEU A 357 -7.79 -8.43 0.67
N ASP A 358 -8.11 -9.49 -0.07
CA ASP A 358 -7.13 -10.52 -0.46
C ASP A 358 -6.08 -9.94 -1.41
N MET A 359 -6.50 -9.06 -2.33
CA MET A 359 -5.59 -8.36 -3.25
C MET A 359 -4.70 -7.37 -2.49
N ALA A 360 -5.27 -6.54 -1.61
CA ALA A 360 -4.50 -5.60 -0.79
C ALA A 360 -3.46 -6.32 0.08
N LYS A 361 -3.83 -7.46 0.67
CA LYS A 361 -2.91 -8.30 1.45
C LYS A 361 -1.81 -8.89 0.58
N ALA A 362 -2.13 -9.45 -0.58
CA ALA A 362 -1.13 -10.05 -1.47
C ALA A 362 -0.08 -9.04 -1.95
N ILE A 363 -0.48 -7.81 -2.29
CA ILE A 363 0.46 -6.76 -2.67
C ILE A 363 1.39 -6.40 -1.51
N THR A 364 0.83 -6.26 -0.31
CA THR A 364 1.63 -5.87 0.86
C THR A 364 2.53 -7.01 1.35
N ASP A 365 2.11 -8.26 1.23
CA ASP A 365 2.98 -9.43 1.48
C ASP A 365 4.22 -9.38 0.57
N ASP A 366 4.04 -9.13 -0.73
CA ASP A 366 5.14 -9.03 -1.71
C ASP A 366 6.09 -7.84 -1.42
N ILE A 367 5.54 -6.68 -1.07
CA ILE A 367 6.34 -5.52 -0.65
C ILE A 367 7.18 -5.85 0.59
N LEU A 368 6.60 -6.52 1.59
CA LEU A 368 7.28 -6.84 2.85
C LEU A 368 8.37 -7.90 2.71
N VAL A 369 8.37 -8.70 1.64
CA VAL A 369 9.51 -9.55 1.29
C VAL A 369 10.72 -8.72 0.86
N ALA A 370 10.52 -7.66 0.07
CA ALA A 370 11.60 -6.76 -0.36
C ALA A 370 12.00 -5.74 0.71
N PHE A 371 11.03 -5.22 1.45
CA PHE A 371 11.19 -4.19 2.46
C PHE A 371 10.52 -4.59 3.77
N PRO A 372 11.17 -5.44 4.59
CA PRO A 372 10.58 -5.94 5.83
C PRO A 372 10.21 -4.83 6.81
N GLU A 373 10.80 -3.64 6.72
CA GLU A 373 10.53 -2.49 7.61
C GLU A 373 9.61 -1.42 7.01
N HIS A 374 8.95 -1.70 5.88
CA HIS A 374 8.04 -0.75 5.26
C HIS A 374 6.77 -0.54 6.10
N ARG A 375 6.73 0.57 6.84
CA ARG A 375 5.67 0.89 7.82
C ARG A 375 4.25 0.82 7.25
N ASP A 376 4.00 1.49 6.13
CA ASP A 376 2.64 1.58 5.58
C ASP A 376 2.13 0.23 5.04
N ALA A 377 3.01 -0.53 4.39
CA ALA A 377 2.70 -1.90 3.94
C ALA A 377 2.37 -2.82 5.13
N LYS A 378 3.12 -2.76 6.25
CA LYS A 378 2.78 -3.51 7.48
C LYS A 378 1.37 -3.18 7.96
N LEU A 379 1.06 -1.90 8.07
CA LEU A 379 -0.25 -1.44 8.57
C LEU A 379 -1.40 -1.87 7.66
N ILE A 380 -1.25 -1.73 6.34
CA ILE A 380 -2.26 -2.19 5.37
C ILE A 380 -2.41 -3.71 5.44
N ASN A 381 -1.31 -4.46 5.55
CA ASN A 381 -1.32 -5.92 5.63
C ASN A 381 -2.07 -6.42 6.86
N GLU A 382 -1.76 -5.86 8.03
CA GLU A 382 -2.42 -6.19 9.29
C GLU A 382 -3.92 -5.86 9.24
N GLN A 383 -4.28 -4.70 8.70
CA GLN A 383 -5.68 -4.30 8.51
C GLN A 383 -6.43 -5.27 7.59
N ALA A 384 -5.84 -5.61 6.43
CA ALA A 384 -6.42 -6.57 5.50
C ALA A 384 -6.57 -7.95 6.16
N ALA A 385 -5.54 -8.43 6.88
CA ALA A 385 -5.57 -9.71 7.56
C ALA A 385 -6.67 -9.78 8.63
N GLN A 386 -6.82 -8.74 9.45
CA GLN A 386 -7.89 -8.67 10.45
C GLN A 386 -9.27 -8.65 9.79
N ALA A 387 -9.43 -7.87 8.72
CA ALA A 387 -10.69 -7.81 7.99
C ALA A 387 -11.05 -9.15 7.33
N ILE A 388 -10.07 -9.89 6.81
CA ILE A 388 -10.24 -11.25 6.26
C ILE A 388 -10.69 -12.21 7.37
N ILE A 389 -10.06 -12.17 8.54
CA ILE A 389 -10.46 -13.00 9.69
C ILE A 389 -11.92 -12.71 10.04
N VAL A 390 -12.32 -11.44 10.16
CA VAL A 390 -13.70 -11.09 10.48
C VAL A 390 -14.69 -11.52 9.39
N ARG A 391 -14.32 -11.39 8.11
CA ARG A 391 -15.13 -11.83 6.96
C ARG A 391 -15.35 -13.35 6.96
N ASP A 392 -14.28 -14.10 7.23
CA ASP A 392 -14.26 -15.56 7.09
C ASP A 392 -14.69 -16.28 8.39
N THR A 393 -14.74 -15.56 9.53
CA THR A 393 -15.25 -16.11 10.78
C THR A 393 -16.76 -16.36 10.65
N PRO A 394 -17.23 -17.61 10.75
CA PRO A 394 -18.65 -17.90 10.68
C PRO A 394 -19.36 -17.24 11.86
N LYS A 395 -20.46 -16.52 11.58
CA LYS A 395 -21.28 -15.92 12.65
C LYS A 395 -21.72 -17.04 13.61
N PRO A 396 -21.58 -16.84 14.93
CA PRO A 396 -22.06 -17.82 15.88
C PRO A 396 -23.57 -18.01 15.69
N VAL A 397 -23.96 -19.24 15.36
CA VAL A 397 -25.35 -19.64 15.35
C VAL A 397 -25.80 -19.69 16.81
N ILE A 398 -26.49 -18.65 17.26
CA ILE A 398 -27.19 -18.69 18.55
C ILE A 398 -28.29 -19.75 18.38
N GLN A 399 -28.01 -20.97 18.85
CA GLN A 399 -29.03 -22.00 18.95
C GLN A 399 -30.07 -21.48 19.95
N GLY A 400 -31.27 -21.15 19.44
CA GLY A 400 -32.41 -20.84 20.30
C GLY A 400 -32.69 -21.99 21.27
N PRO A 401 -33.40 -21.73 22.38
CA PRO A 401 -33.81 -22.80 23.28
C PRO A 401 -34.53 -23.90 22.48
N ALA A 402 -34.24 -25.16 22.82
CA ALA A 402 -34.84 -26.31 22.16
C ALA A 402 -36.37 -26.14 22.06
N PRO A 403 -36.99 -26.43 20.90
CA PRO A 403 -38.42 -26.22 20.70
C PRO A 403 -39.19 -27.00 21.77
N LYS A 404 -40.23 -26.37 22.34
CA LYS A 404 -40.93 -27.00 23.46
C LYS A 404 -41.68 -28.22 22.92
N PRO A 405 -41.59 -29.39 23.57
CA PRO A 405 -42.13 -30.63 23.02
C PRO A 405 -43.66 -30.63 22.82
N TRP A 406 -44.38 -29.70 23.46
CA TRP A 406 -45.84 -29.55 23.32
C TRP A 406 -46.27 -28.49 22.29
N GLU A 407 -45.36 -27.67 21.76
CA GLU A 407 -45.72 -26.61 20.80
C GLU A 407 -46.43 -27.17 19.55
N PRO A 408 -45.95 -28.28 18.93
CA PRO A 408 -46.66 -28.89 17.80
C PRO A 408 -48.10 -29.34 18.14
N ALA A 409 -48.35 -29.74 19.39
CA ALA A 409 -49.70 -30.12 19.82
C ALA A 409 -50.63 -28.91 19.91
N VAL A 410 -50.12 -27.77 20.41
CA VAL A 410 -50.90 -26.52 20.49
C VAL A 410 -51.26 -26.01 19.10
N ASP A 411 -50.35 -26.12 18.13
CA ASP A 411 -50.62 -25.71 16.74
C ASP A 411 -51.68 -26.60 16.09
N ARG A 412 -51.54 -27.93 16.20
CA ARG A 412 -52.56 -28.90 15.74
C ARG A 412 -53.94 -28.62 16.33
N PHE A 413 -54.00 -28.36 17.64
CA PHE A 413 -55.24 -27.99 18.32
C PHE A 413 -55.83 -26.69 17.77
N ARG A 414 -54.99 -25.67 17.53
CA ARG A 414 -55.42 -24.39 16.96
C ARG A 414 -56.06 -24.56 15.58
N ASP A 415 -55.53 -25.48 14.78
CA ASP A 415 -56.01 -25.77 13.43
C ASP A 415 -57.27 -26.66 13.41
N GLY A 416 -57.65 -27.25 14.56
CA GLY A 416 -58.82 -28.12 14.69
C GLY A 416 -58.50 -29.62 14.71
N ASP A 417 -57.23 -30.01 14.63
CA ASP A 417 -56.80 -31.42 14.73
C ASP A 417 -56.63 -31.83 16.20
N MET A 418 -57.77 -32.09 16.84
CA MET A 418 -57.85 -32.53 18.24
C MET A 418 -57.12 -33.88 18.45
N SER A 419 -57.30 -34.81 17.52
CA SER A 419 -56.71 -36.15 17.57
C SER A 419 -55.18 -36.12 17.49
N GLY A 420 -54.64 -35.36 16.54
CA GLY A 420 -53.20 -35.22 16.37
C GLY A 420 -52.56 -34.47 17.54
N ALA A 421 -53.22 -33.45 18.07
CA ALA A 421 -52.75 -32.74 19.27
C ALA A 421 -52.64 -33.68 20.49
N VAL A 422 -53.66 -34.51 20.72
CA VAL A 422 -53.67 -35.52 21.80
C VAL A 422 -52.59 -36.58 21.60
N ALA A 423 -52.37 -37.04 20.36
CA ALA A 423 -51.31 -38.01 20.06
C ALA A 423 -49.92 -37.47 20.40
N ILE A 424 -49.62 -36.21 20.06
CA ILE A 424 -48.35 -35.55 20.39
C ILE A 424 -48.18 -35.43 21.92
N LEU A 425 -49.23 -35.04 22.64
CA LEU A 425 -49.16 -34.88 24.10
C LEU A 425 -48.99 -36.21 24.83
N ASN A 426 -49.62 -37.29 24.35
CA ASN A 426 -49.43 -38.63 24.89
C ASN A 426 -47.97 -39.10 24.76
N ALA A 427 -47.28 -38.71 23.68
CA ALA A 427 -45.86 -39.04 23.49
C ALA A 427 -44.94 -38.34 24.50
N CYS A 428 -45.30 -37.13 24.99
CA CYS A 428 -44.45 -36.35 25.90
C CYS A 428 -44.92 -36.31 27.37
N MET A 429 -46.14 -36.75 27.68
CA MET A 429 -46.72 -36.64 29.04
C MET A 429 -45.95 -37.39 30.13
N ALA A 430 -45.26 -38.48 29.79
CA ALA A 430 -44.45 -39.25 30.74
C ALA A 430 -43.21 -38.49 31.21
N ARG A 431 -42.70 -37.57 30.37
CA ARG A 431 -41.43 -36.85 30.59
C ARG A 431 -41.63 -35.37 30.93
N ASN A 432 -42.85 -34.84 30.77
CA ASN A 432 -43.12 -33.42 30.94
C ASN A 432 -44.50 -33.14 31.57
N ALA A 433 -44.51 -32.46 32.72
CA ALA A 433 -45.73 -32.10 33.44
C ALA A 433 -46.65 -31.16 32.65
N GLN A 434 -46.09 -30.27 31.82
CA GLN A 434 -46.87 -29.36 30.98
C GLN A 434 -47.61 -30.12 29.87
N CYS A 435 -46.99 -31.17 29.29
CA CYS A 435 -47.69 -32.05 28.35
C CYS A 435 -48.90 -32.74 29.01
N LYS A 436 -48.74 -33.24 30.24
CA LYS A 436 -49.83 -33.84 31.02
C LYS A 436 -50.96 -32.84 31.31
N LYS A 437 -50.62 -31.60 31.67
CA LYS A 437 -51.58 -30.53 31.91
C LYS A 437 -52.37 -30.17 30.65
N LEU A 438 -51.66 -29.93 29.54
CA LEU A 438 -52.29 -29.61 28.25
C LEU A 438 -53.21 -30.74 27.78
N LEU A 439 -52.80 -32.00 27.97
CA LEU A 439 -53.62 -33.16 27.61
C LEU A 439 -54.96 -33.17 28.37
N GLY A 440 -54.93 -32.89 29.67
CA GLY A 440 -56.13 -32.76 30.49
C GLY A 440 -57.04 -31.63 30.00
N GLN A 441 -56.49 -30.44 29.74
CA GLN A 441 -57.24 -29.29 29.23
C GLN A 441 -57.87 -29.57 27.86
N MET A 442 -57.10 -30.18 26.96
CA MET A 442 -57.52 -30.56 25.61
C MET A 442 -58.63 -31.61 25.62
N THR A 443 -58.55 -32.59 26.53
CA THR A 443 -59.57 -33.63 26.70
C THR A 443 -60.87 -33.04 27.26
N GLU A 444 -60.78 -32.19 28.28
CA GLU A 444 -61.93 -31.48 28.85
C GLU A 444 -62.61 -30.58 27.79
N PHE A 445 -61.81 -29.85 27.01
CA PHE A 445 -62.31 -29.04 25.90
C PHE A 445 -63.06 -29.89 24.87
N GLY A 446 -62.47 -31.01 24.44
CA GLY A 446 -63.09 -31.91 23.47
C GLY A 446 -64.41 -32.49 23.96
N ASN A 447 -64.51 -32.84 25.24
CA ASN A 447 -65.75 -33.35 25.84
C ASN A 447 -66.87 -32.30 25.87
N LEU A 448 -66.54 -31.05 26.19
CA LEU A 448 -67.51 -29.95 26.12
C LEU A 448 -67.90 -29.66 24.66
N TYR A 449 -66.93 -29.63 23.75
CA TYR A 449 -67.17 -29.34 22.34
C TYR A 449 -68.05 -30.40 21.65
N LYS A 450 -67.92 -31.68 22.00
CA LYS A 450 -68.82 -32.75 21.51
C LYS A 450 -70.28 -32.53 21.88
N ARG A 451 -70.53 -31.89 23.02
CA ARG A 451 -71.87 -31.57 23.53
C ARG A 451 -72.20 -30.09 23.35
N LEU A 452 -71.55 -29.42 22.39
CA LEU A 452 -71.73 -27.98 22.14
C LEU A 452 -73.21 -27.62 21.96
N GLU A 453 -74.01 -28.58 21.48
CA GLU A 453 -75.45 -28.41 21.32
C GLU A 453 -76.24 -28.17 22.60
N ASP A 454 -75.83 -28.84 23.68
CA ASP A 454 -76.54 -28.86 24.95
C ASP A 454 -75.89 -27.96 26.01
N LEU A 455 -74.83 -27.22 25.65
CA LEU A 455 -74.11 -26.39 26.61
C LEU A 455 -74.90 -25.15 27.01
N ASP A 456 -75.03 -24.95 28.32
CA ASP A 456 -75.51 -23.71 28.90
C ASP A 456 -74.43 -22.61 28.83
N ALA A 457 -74.80 -21.40 29.25
CA ALA A 457 -73.91 -20.23 29.31
C ALA A 457 -72.61 -20.50 30.10
N ARG A 458 -72.66 -21.32 31.15
CA ARG A 458 -71.49 -21.67 31.97
C ARG A 458 -70.58 -22.64 31.25
N GLY A 459 -71.14 -23.66 30.62
CA GLY A 459 -70.42 -24.64 29.79
C GLY A 459 -69.68 -23.97 28.63
N LEU A 460 -70.33 -23.03 27.94
CA LEU A 460 -69.71 -22.26 26.85
C LEU A 460 -68.57 -21.37 27.36
N SER A 461 -68.77 -20.69 28.50
CA SER A 461 -67.72 -19.86 29.11
C SER A 461 -66.50 -20.71 29.50
N LYS A 462 -66.72 -21.91 30.06
CA LYS A 462 -65.67 -22.85 30.42
C LYS A 462 -64.92 -23.35 29.18
N LEU A 463 -65.64 -23.72 28.11
CA LEU A 463 -65.06 -24.15 26.83
C LEU A 463 -64.13 -23.06 26.26
N MET A 464 -64.57 -21.81 26.23
CA MET A 464 -63.74 -20.69 25.75
C MET A 464 -62.51 -20.44 26.63
N SER A 465 -62.65 -20.58 27.95
CA SER A 465 -61.52 -20.41 28.88
C SER A 465 -60.45 -21.48 28.69
N LEU A 466 -60.85 -22.73 28.39
CA LEU A 466 -59.94 -23.84 28.11
C LEU A 466 -59.17 -23.59 26.82
N ASP A 467 -59.86 -23.18 25.74
CA ASP A 467 -59.21 -22.81 24.49
C ASP A 467 -58.16 -21.72 24.68
N LYS A 468 -58.52 -20.63 25.37
CA LYS A 468 -57.61 -19.52 25.68
C LYS A 468 -56.38 -20.00 26.45
N GLY A 469 -56.58 -20.89 27.42
CA GLY A 469 -55.50 -21.47 28.23
C GLY A 469 -54.57 -22.39 27.44
N ILE A 470 -55.09 -23.13 26.46
CA ILE A 470 -54.32 -24.04 25.60
C ILE A 470 -53.53 -23.25 24.54
N THR A 471 -54.17 -22.27 23.91
CA THR A 471 -53.64 -21.58 22.72
C THR A 471 -52.81 -20.35 23.03
N GLY A 472 -52.75 -19.92 24.29
CA GLY A 472 -52.06 -18.69 24.71
C GLY A 472 -52.79 -17.41 24.29
N GLY A 473 -54.09 -17.48 24.03
CA GLY A 473 -54.92 -16.33 23.66
C GLY A 473 -55.29 -16.21 22.18
N ARG A 474 -54.66 -16.98 21.28
CA ARG A 474 -55.04 -17.02 19.86
C ARG A 474 -56.13 -18.08 19.64
N PRO A 475 -57.40 -17.71 19.42
CA PRO A 475 -58.50 -18.66 19.42
C PRO A 475 -58.36 -19.73 18.34
N SER A 476 -58.61 -21.00 18.71
CA SER A 476 -58.63 -22.12 17.76
C SER A 476 -59.79 -22.03 16.79
N LYS A 477 -59.72 -22.78 15.68
CA LYS A 477 -60.82 -22.91 14.73
C LYS A 477 -62.10 -23.43 15.40
N MET A 478 -61.96 -24.39 16.30
CA MET A 478 -63.08 -24.94 17.08
C MET A 478 -63.70 -23.88 17.99
N ALA A 479 -62.89 -23.11 18.71
CA ALA A 479 -63.38 -22.05 19.58
C ALA A 479 -64.06 -20.90 18.83
N ARG A 480 -63.61 -20.55 17.61
CA ARG A 480 -64.32 -19.57 16.78
C ARG A 480 -65.73 -20.05 16.41
N ASN A 481 -65.87 -21.31 16.01
CA ASN A 481 -67.18 -21.91 15.70
C ASN A 481 -68.09 -21.95 16.94
N ALA A 482 -67.54 -22.34 18.09
CA ALA A 482 -68.28 -22.31 19.36
C ALA A 482 -68.63 -20.88 19.80
N GLY A 483 -67.76 -19.90 19.51
CA GLY A 483 -67.94 -18.49 19.82
C GLY A 483 -69.17 -17.88 19.15
N THR A 484 -69.40 -18.15 17.85
CA THR A 484 -70.61 -17.67 17.15
C THR A 484 -71.90 -18.17 17.80
N ARG A 485 -71.93 -19.44 18.21
CA ARG A 485 -73.07 -20.01 18.93
C ARG A 485 -73.24 -19.41 20.33
N ALA A 486 -72.13 -19.30 21.07
CA ALA A 486 -72.14 -18.70 22.39
C ALA A 486 -72.66 -17.27 22.35
N ALA A 487 -72.19 -16.48 21.39
CA ALA A 487 -72.65 -15.12 21.16
C ALA A 487 -74.16 -15.06 20.91
N THR A 488 -74.71 -15.97 20.11
CA THR A 488 -76.16 -16.06 19.86
C THR A 488 -76.94 -16.35 21.14
N ILE A 489 -76.48 -17.28 21.98
CA ILE A 489 -77.16 -17.65 23.23
C ILE A 489 -77.09 -16.49 24.24
N PHE A 490 -75.92 -15.90 24.41
CA PHE A 490 -75.74 -14.73 25.28
C PHE A 490 -76.57 -13.55 24.80
N TYR A 491 -76.63 -13.30 23.50
CA TYR A 491 -77.47 -12.26 22.92
C TYR A 491 -78.96 -12.48 23.21
N LYS A 492 -79.48 -13.70 23.03
CA LYS A 492 -80.88 -14.04 23.40
C LYS A 492 -81.15 -13.85 24.90
N GLY A 493 -80.17 -14.20 25.74
CA GLY A 493 -80.25 -13.93 27.18
C GLY A 493 -80.26 -12.42 27.50
N ALA A 494 -79.45 -11.64 26.78
CA ALA A 494 -79.35 -10.20 26.94
C ALA A 494 -80.65 -9.49 26.52
N THR A 495 -81.25 -9.90 25.40
CA THR A 495 -82.54 -9.34 24.94
C THR A 495 -83.67 -9.65 25.93
N ALA A 496 -83.74 -10.88 26.43
CA ALA A 496 -84.72 -11.27 27.44
C ALA A 496 -84.51 -10.50 28.77
N ALA A 497 -83.27 -10.37 29.24
CA ALA A 497 -82.95 -9.61 30.45
C ALA A 497 -83.27 -8.12 30.30
N LYS A 498 -82.98 -7.54 29.13
CA LYS A 498 -83.32 -6.15 28.80
C LYS A 498 -84.84 -5.93 28.82
N ALA A 499 -85.60 -6.85 28.22
CA ALA A 499 -87.07 -6.78 28.21
C ALA A 499 -87.68 -6.90 29.63
N ALA A 500 -87.04 -7.68 30.51
CA ALA A 500 -87.45 -7.83 31.90
C ALA A 500 -86.95 -6.70 32.84
N GLY A 501 -86.30 -5.66 32.33
CA GLY A 501 -85.73 -4.58 33.14
C GLY A 501 -84.51 -4.97 33.99
N GLN A 502 -83.92 -6.14 33.75
CA GLN A 502 -82.75 -6.64 34.49
C GLN A 502 -81.44 -6.08 33.89
N TRP A 503 -81.18 -4.79 34.11
CA TRP A 503 -80.10 -4.03 33.45
C TRP A 503 -78.70 -4.65 33.61
N SER A 504 -78.33 -5.02 34.83
CA SER A 504 -77.03 -5.64 35.12
C SER A 504 -76.85 -6.96 34.37
N ARG A 505 -77.91 -7.78 34.29
CA ARG A 505 -77.89 -9.05 33.58
C ARG A 505 -77.87 -8.85 32.06
N ALA A 506 -78.57 -7.84 31.55
CA ALA A 506 -78.53 -7.46 30.14
C ALA A 506 -77.12 -6.99 29.73
N MET A 507 -76.50 -6.12 30.53
CA MET A 507 -75.13 -5.65 30.30
C MET A 507 -74.11 -6.81 30.36
N ASP A 508 -74.22 -7.69 31.36
CA ASP A 508 -73.32 -8.83 31.51
C ASP A 508 -73.42 -9.81 30.33
N TYR A 509 -74.64 -10.18 29.92
CA TYR A 509 -74.82 -11.07 28.77
C TYR A 509 -74.38 -10.43 27.45
N SER A 510 -74.62 -9.14 27.23
CA SER A 510 -74.13 -8.46 26.02
C SER A 510 -72.59 -8.44 25.96
N ARG A 511 -71.91 -8.19 27.08
CA ARG A 511 -70.44 -8.27 27.12
C ARG A 511 -69.94 -9.68 26.86
N LYS A 512 -70.59 -10.70 27.44
CA LYS A 512 -70.24 -12.11 27.17
C LYS A 512 -70.46 -12.49 25.71
N ALA A 513 -71.50 -11.96 25.06
CA ALA A 513 -71.70 -12.14 23.63
C ALA A 513 -70.55 -11.53 22.81
N LEU A 514 -70.10 -10.32 23.14
CA LEU A 514 -68.95 -9.68 22.46
C LEU A 514 -67.59 -10.32 22.77
N GLN A 515 -67.44 -10.93 23.96
CA GLN A 515 -66.27 -11.75 24.27
C GLN A 515 -66.23 -13.03 23.42
N ALA A 516 -67.40 -13.59 23.11
CA ALA A 516 -67.54 -14.78 22.27
C ALA A 516 -67.40 -14.48 20.77
N ASP A 517 -67.97 -13.37 20.32
CA ASP A 517 -67.87 -12.86 18.96
C ASP A 517 -67.75 -11.33 18.99
N PRO A 518 -66.52 -10.79 18.85
CA PRO A 518 -66.29 -9.34 18.88
C PRO A 518 -67.06 -8.56 17.80
N GLY A 519 -67.47 -9.22 16.70
CA GLY A 519 -68.21 -8.61 15.60
C GLY A 519 -69.74 -8.64 15.77
N HIS A 520 -70.26 -9.13 16.90
CA HIS A 520 -71.69 -9.38 17.06
C HIS A 520 -72.52 -8.09 17.18
N ALA A 521 -73.02 -7.58 16.05
CA ALA A 521 -73.74 -6.30 15.94
C ALA A 521 -74.88 -6.12 16.96
N GLY A 522 -75.71 -7.16 17.18
CA GLY A 522 -76.84 -7.07 18.12
C GLY A 522 -76.40 -6.81 19.57
N ALA A 523 -75.27 -7.36 20.00
CA ALA A 523 -74.78 -7.21 21.37
C ALA A 523 -74.14 -5.83 21.56
N THR A 524 -73.42 -5.34 20.54
CA THR A 524 -72.92 -3.96 20.47
C THR A 524 -74.07 -2.96 20.58
N ASN A 525 -75.17 -3.19 19.86
CA ASN A 525 -76.35 -2.33 19.90
C ASN A 525 -77.01 -2.30 21.29
N ILE A 526 -77.15 -3.46 21.96
CA ILE A 526 -77.70 -3.46 23.33
C ILE A 526 -76.81 -2.65 24.27
N ILE A 527 -75.48 -2.76 24.18
CA ILE A 527 -74.57 -1.99 25.04
C ILE A 527 -74.68 -0.50 24.76
N SER A 528 -74.76 -0.07 23.50
CA SER A 528 -74.90 1.34 23.15
C SER A 528 -76.24 1.91 23.64
N GLU A 529 -77.33 1.16 23.50
CA GLU A 529 -78.66 1.52 24.02
C GLU A 529 -78.67 1.62 25.56
N LEU A 530 -78.04 0.67 26.27
CA LEU A 530 -77.94 0.71 27.72
C LEU A 530 -77.10 1.91 28.19
N ARG A 531 -75.99 2.23 27.52
CA ARG A 531 -75.18 3.42 27.82
C ARG A 531 -75.95 4.72 27.60
N ALA A 532 -76.68 4.83 26.49
CA ALA A 532 -77.52 5.99 26.21
C ALA A 532 -78.60 6.17 27.30
N LYS A 533 -79.30 5.08 27.64
CA LYS A 533 -80.29 5.10 28.71
C LYS A 533 -79.69 5.43 30.08
N ALA A 534 -78.50 4.91 30.38
CA ALA A 534 -77.79 5.21 31.62
C ALA A 534 -77.47 6.69 31.76
N LYS A 535 -77.07 7.36 30.67
CA LYS A 535 -76.86 8.82 30.65
C LYS A 535 -78.14 9.58 30.99
N ASP A 536 -79.27 9.22 30.37
CA ASP A 536 -80.54 9.89 30.62
C ASP A 536 -81.02 9.69 32.06
N VAL A 537 -80.93 8.45 32.56
CA VAL A 537 -81.27 8.11 33.95
C VAL A 537 -80.34 8.82 34.93
N TYR A 538 -79.06 8.96 34.61
CA TYR A 538 -78.11 9.69 35.45
C TYR A 538 -78.47 11.17 35.57
N LEU A 539 -78.78 11.84 34.46
CA LEU A 539 -79.16 13.26 34.47
C LEU A 539 -80.44 13.49 35.29
N HIS A 540 -81.42 12.60 35.16
CA HIS A 540 -82.64 12.64 35.96
C HIS A 540 -82.38 12.37 37.45
N ALA A 541 -81.55 11.37 37.78
CA ALA A 541 -81.15 11.13 39.16
C ALA A 541 -80.42 12.35 39.76
N TYR A 542 -79.58 12.99 38.95
CA TYR A 542 -78.81 14.16 39.36
C TYR A 542 -79.68 15.38 39.63
N SER A 543 -80.78 15.59 38.91
CA SER A 543 -81.73 16.67 39.21
C SER A 543 -82.54 16.43 40.49
N LEU A 544 -82.73 15.17 40.88
CA LEU A 544 -83.49 14.78 42.07
C LEU A 544 -82.64 14.68 43.35
N LYS A 545 -81.31 14.63 43.22
CA LYS A 545 -80.39 14.21 44.30
C LYS A 545 -80.52 15.02 45.60
N ASP A 546 -80.83 16.32 45.52
CA ASP A 546 -80.89 17.21 46.68
C ASP A 546 -82.33 17.38 47.20
N GLY A 547 -83.34 17.26 46.32
CA GLY A 547 -84.75 17.47 46.65
C GLY A 547 -85.52 16.20 47.04
N SER A 548 -85.16 15.06 46.44
CA SER A 548 -85.79 13.75 46.65
C SER A 548 -84.74 12.63 46.62
N PRO A 549 -83.86 12.54 47.62
CA PRO A 549 -82.75 11.57 47.62
C PRO A 549 -83.22 10.11 47.56
N ASP A 550 -84.36 9.78 48.16
CA ASP A 550 -84.97 8.44 48.13
C ASP A 550 -85.41 8.03 46.71
N GLU A 551 -85.78 9.00 45.87
CA GLU A 551 -86.12 8.77 44.46
C GLU A 551 -84.88 8.75 43.54
N ALA A 552 -83.82 9.46 43.93
CA ALA A 552 -82.56 9.55 43.18
C ALA A 552 -81.67 8.29 43.35
N LEU A 553 -81.60 7.74 44.57
CA LEU A 553 -80.78 6.57 44.88
C LEU A 553 -81.04 5.34 43.99
N PRO A 554 -82.29 4.86 43.79
CA PRO A 554 -82.54 3.72 42.91
C PRO A 554 -82.14 3.99 41.45
N LYS A 555 -82.27 5.24 40.97
CA LYS A 555 -81.86 5.63 39.62
C LYS A 555 -80.34 5.58 39.46
N PHE A 556 -79.56 6.04 40.45
CA PHE A 556 -78.09 5.88 40.40
C PHE A 556 -77.67 4.41 40.42
N LYS A 557 -78.36 3.53 41.16
CA LYS A 557 -78.11 2.07 41.12
C LYS A 557 -78.39 1.48 39.73
N ASP A 558 -79.45 1.93 39.06
CA ASP A 558 -79.76 1.53 37.69
C ASP A 558 -78.67 1.96 36.69
N VAL A 559 -78.10 3.17 36.85
CA VAL A 559 -76.97 3.64 36.01
C VAL A 559 -75.75 2.74 36.17
N VAL A 560 -75.39 2.38 37.41
CA VAL A 560 -74.29 1.44 37.68
C VAL A 560 -74.57 0.07 37.05
N ALA A 561 -75.82 -0.40 37.08
CA ALA A 561 -76.21 -1.66 36.47
C ALA A 561 -76.19 -1.64 34.93
N MET A 562 -76.45 -0.48 34.31
CA MET A 562 -76.49 -0.30 32.85
C MET A 562 -75.13 0.03 32.21
N THR A 563 -74.07 0.23 32.99
CA THR A 563 -72.77 0.70 32.47
C THR A 563 -71.64 -0.24 32.88
N PRO A 564 -70.63 -0.44 32.02
CA PRO A 564 -69.43 -1.17 32.40
C PRO A 564 -68.49 -0.29 33.25
N PRO A 565 -67.52 -0.88 33.99
CA PRO A 565 -66.65 -0.12 34.91
C PRO A 565 -65.76 0.94 34.24
N ASP A 566 -65.50 0.81 32.94
CA ASP A 566 -64.73 1.76 32.14
C ASP A 566 -65.54 2.97 31.66
N ASP A 567 -66.85 3.01 31.95
CA ASP A 567 -67.74 4.09 31.54
C ASP A 567 -67.73 5.26 32.53
N GLU A 568 -67.72 6.48 32.01
CA GLU A 568 -67.69 7.71 32.82
C GLU A 568 -68.87 7.82 33.80
N TYR A 569 -70.07 7.39 33.38
CA TYR A 569 -71.25 7.47 34.22
C TYR A 569 -71.27 6.39 35.31
N HIS A 570 -70.53 5.29 35.12
CA HIS A 570 -70.44 4.21 36.10
C HIS A 570 -69.85 4.72 37.42
N GLU A 571 -68.64 5.28 37.38
CA GLU A 571 -67.93 5.76 38.57
C GLU A 571 -68.64 6.97 39.21
N LYS A 572 -69.20 7.86 38.38
CA LYS A 572 -69.99 9.00 38.85
C LYS A 572 -71.23 8.54 39.61
N ALA A 573 -72.01 7.60 39.04
CA ALA A 573 -73.21 7.10 39.69
C ALA A 573 -72.88 6.31 40.95
N LYS A 574 -71.84 5.47 40.93
CA LYS A 574 -71.36 4.73 42.09
C LYS A 574 -71.02 5.64 43.27
N THR A 575 -70.33 6.75 43.02
CA THR A 575 -70.03 7.77 44.04
C THR A 575 -71.31 8.33 44.67
N TRP A 576 -72.36 8.58 43.87
CA TRP A 576 -73.64 9.07 44.39
C TRP A 576 -74.42 7.99 45.15
N VAL A 577 -74.36 6.74 44.71
CA VAL A 577 -74.93 5.61 45.47
C VAL A 577 -74.30 5.54 46.85
N GLU A 578 -72.97 5.65 46.96
CA GLU A 578 -72.28 5.61 48.26
C GLU A 578 -72.65 6.80 49.16
N LYS A 579 -72.79 8.00 48.59
CA LYS A 579 -73.16 9.21 49.33
C LYS A 579 -74.59 9.19 49.85
N LEU A 580 -75.54 8.71 49.04
CA LEU A 580 -76.96 8.68 49.37
C LEU A 580 -77.38 7.42 50.15
N SER A 581 -76.49 6.43 50.29
CA SER A 581 -76.71 5.24 51.13
C SER A 581 -76.14 5.36 52.55
N ARG A 582 -75.44 6.46 52.84
CA ARG A 582 -74.97 6.84 54.19
C ARG A 582 -75.99 7.78 54.78
#